data_AF-C7SI29-F1
#
_entry.id   AF-C7SI29-F1
#
_cell.length_a   1.000
_cell.length_b   1.000
_cell.length_c   1.000
_cell.angle_alpha   90.00
_cell.angle_beta   90.00
_cell.angle_gamma   90.00
#
_symmetry.space_group_name_H-M   'P 1'
#
loop_
_entity.id
_entity.type
_entity.pdbx_description
1 polymer ?
#
loop_
_entity_poly.entity_id
_entity_poly.type
_entity_poly.pdbx_seq_one_letter_code
_entity_poly.pdbx_strand_id
1 'polypeptide(L)'
;QKVENKNEIAQVGAISAADEEIGKYISEAMDKVGNDGVITIEESNGLDTELEVVEGMQFDRGYQSPYMVTDSDKMIAELERPYILVTDKKISSFQD
;
A
#
# COMPACT_ATOMS: atom_id res chain seq x y z
N GLN A 1 -10.72 -7.22 22.53
CA GLN A 1 -11.18 -8.43 21.83
C GLN A 1 -10.51 -8.44 20.47
N LYS A 2 -9.83 -9.53 20.10
CA LYS A 2 -9.34 -9.70 18.74
C LYS A 2 -10.58 -9.99 17.88
N VAL A 3 -10.84 -9.14 16.90
CA VAL A 3 -11.96 -9.33 15.97
C VAL A 3 -11.49 -10.40 14.99
N GLU A 4 -11.91 -11.65 15.17
CA GLU A 4 -11.40 -12.77 14.38
C GLU A 4 -12.33 -13.14 13.21
N ASN A 5 -13.53 -12.57 13.18
CA ASN A 5 -14.55 -12.97 12.22
C ASN A 5 -14.83 -11.87 11.19
N LYS A 6 -14.78 -12.23 9.90
CA LYS A 6 -15.01 -11.31 8.76
C LYS A 6 -16.29 -10.48 8.90
N ASN A 7 -17.36 -11.09 9.41
CA ASN A 7 -18.64 -10.42 9.65
C ASN A 7 -18.56 -9.31 10.71
N GLU A 8 -17.75 -9.49 11.75
CA GLU A 8 -17.56 -8.47 12.79
C GLU A 8 -16.75 -7.30 12.24
N ILE A 9 -15.72 -7.57 11.41
CA ILE A 9 -14.95 -6.53 10.71
C ILE A 9 -15.87 -5.72 9.79
N ALA A 10 -16.71 -6.40 9.01
CA ALA A 10 -17.69 -5.74 8.14
C ALA A 10 -18.67 -4.86 8.92
N GLN A 11 -19.16 -5.34 10.06
CA GLN A 11 -20.10 -4.62 10.90
C GLN A 11 -19.46 -3.38 11.55
N VAL A 12 -18.24 -3.51 12.07
CA VAL A 12 -17.49 -2.37 12.63
C VAL A 12 -17.18 -1.35 11.53
N GLY A 13 -16.69 -1.81 10.37
CA GLY A 13 -16.43 -0.95 9.22
C GLY A 13 -17.67 -0.20 8.74
N ALA A 14 -18.81 -0.89 8.63
CA ALA A 14 -20.07 -0.29 8.21
C ALA A 14 -20.59 0.76 9.20
N ILE A 15 -20.51 0.49 10.52
CA ILE A 15 -20.89 1.45 11.55
C ILE A 15 -19.97 2.68 11.52
N SER A 16 -18.66 2.47 11.35
CA SER A 16 -17.67 3.56 11.30
C SER A 16 -17.80 4.42 10.05
N ALA A 17 -18.10 3.82 8.91
CA ALA A 17 -18.29 4.52 7.63
C ALA A 17 -19.72 5.02 7.42
N ALA A 18 -20.68 4.62 8.26
CA ALA A 18 -22.12 4.80 8.08
C ALA A 18 -22.64 4.25 6.73
N ASP A 19 -21.96 3.24 6.18
CA ASP A 19 -22.20 2.66 4.87
C ASP A 19 -21.92 1.15 4.87
N GLU A 20 -22.94 0.34 4.60
CA GLU A 20 -22.83 -1.13 4.57
C GLU A 20 -21.94 -1.65 3.44
N GLU A 21 -21.86 -0.96 2.32
CA GLU A 21 -21.05 -1.35 1.17
C GLU A 21 -19.56 -1.16 1.47
N ILE A 22 -19.20 -0.03 2.09
CA ILE A 22 -17.83 0.24 2.54
C ILE A 22 -17.38 -0.79 3.59
N GLY A 23 -18.26 -1.14 4.53
CA GLY A 23 -17.96 -2.20 5.51
C GLY A 23 -17.65 -3.55 4.85
N LYS A 24 -18.37 -3.92 3.80
CA LYS A 24 -18.07 -5.13 3.01
C LYS A 24 -16.70 -5.03 2.34
N TYR A 25 -16.39 -3.94 1.64
CA TYR A 25 -15.09 -3.76 0.98
C TYR A 25 -13.93 -3.85 1.97
N ILE A 26 -14.04 -3.23 3.15
CA ILE A 26 -13.02 -3.32 4.21
C ILE A 26 -12.82 -4.76 4.66
N SER A 27 -13.92 -5.51 4.88
CA SER A 27 -13.84 -6.90 5.30
C SER A 27 -13.20 -7.81 4.24
N GLU A 28 -13.47 -7.55 2.96
CA GLU A 28 -12.88 -8.29 1.85
C GLU A 28 -11.40 -7.93 1.66
N ALA A 29 -11.04 -6.66 1.82
CA ALA A 29 -9.65 -6.21 1.80
C ALA A 29 -8.83 -6.88 2.92
N MET A 30 -9.34 -6.88 4.15
CA MET A 30 -8.67 -7.52 5.29
C MET A 30 -8.53 -9.04 5.14
N ASP A 31 -9.53 -9.71 4.54
CA ASP A 31 -9.49 -11.15 4.27
C ASP A 31 -8.43 -11.51 3.23
N LYS A 32 -8.25 -10.67 2.20
CA LYS A 32 -7.23 -10.89 1.15
C LYS A 32 -5.81 -10.52 1.61
N VAL A 33 -5.67 -9.45 2.39
CA VAL A 33 -4.38 -8.87 2.80
C VAL A 33 -3.83 -9.52 4.09
N GLY A 34 -4.70 -10.11 4.90
CA GLY A 34 -4.35 -10.66 6.21
C GLY A 34 -4.24 -9.59 7.30
N ASN A 35 -4.07 -10.02 8.55
CA ASN A 35 -4.09 -9.11 9.71
C ASN A 35 -2.92 -8.11 9.75
N ASP A 36 -1.80 -8.42 9.10
CA ASP A 36 -0.57 -7.62 9.16
C ASP A 36 -0.27 -6.85 7.87
N GLY A 37 -1.13 -6.97 6.85
CA GLY A 37 -0.89 -6.28 5.59
C GLY A 37 -1.43 -4.85 5.59
N VAL A 38 -0.89 -4.03 4.70
CA VAL A 38 -1.17 -2.58 4.63
C VAL A 38 -2.29 -2.32 3.65
N ILE A 39 -3.30 -1.56 4.07
CA ILE A 39 -4.39 -1.08 3.20
C ILE A 39 -4.14 0.39 2.92
N THR A 40 -4.05 0.74 1.64
CA THR A 40 -3.90 2.13 1.17
C THR A 40 -5.16 2.51 0.40
N ILE A 41 -5.60 3.76 0.55
CA ILE A 41 -6.78 4.31 -0.13
C ILE A 41 -6.27 5.38 -1.10
N GLU A 42 -6.64 5.26 -2.37
CA GLU A 42 -6.35 6.25 -3.40
C GLU A 42 -7.65 6.87 -3.90
N GLU A 43 -7.64 8.18 -4.15
CA GLU A 43 -8.78 8.88 -4.73
C GLU A 43 -8.79 8.64 -6.25
N SER A 44 -9.78 7.90 -6.73
CA SER A 44 -9.99 7.64 -8.16
C SER A 44 -11.12 8.51 -8.70
N ASN A 45 -11.00 8.95 -9.95
CA ASN A 45 -12.07 9.67 -10.67
C ASN A 45 -13.18 8.73 -11.21
N GLY A 46 -13.09 7.43 -10.93
CA GLY A 46 -14.11 6.45 -11.28
C GLY A 46 -15.39 6.61 -10.46
N LEU A 47 -16.51 6.12 -11.00
CA LEU A 47 -17.78 6.07 -10.26
C LEU A 47 -17.85 4.85 -9.32
N ASP A 48 -17.05 3.82 -9.60
CA ASP A 48 -17.06 2.55 -8.89
C ASP A 48 -15.88 2.47 -7.90
N THR A 49 -16.11 1.82 -6.75
CA THR A 49 -15.05 1.51 -5.78
C THR A 49 -14.36 0.22 -6.21
N GLU A 50 -13.05 0.28 -6.43
CA GLU A 50 -12.25 -0.88 -6.83
C GLU A 50 -11.35 -1.36 -5.68
N LEU A 51 -11.22 -2.69 -5.54
CA LEU A 51 -10.32 -3.33 -4.58
C LEU A 51 -9.21 -4.06 -5.34
N GLU A 52 -8.02 -3.49 -5.35
CA GLU A 52 -6.81 -4.11 -5.90
C GLU A 52 -5.93 -4.67 -4.77
N VAL A 53 -5.39 -5.87 -4.97
CA VAL A 53 -4.42 -6.48 -4.05
C VAL A 53 -3.09 -6.56 -4.77
N VAL A 54 -2.11 -5.80 -4.28
CA VAL A 54 -0.77 -5.78 -4.83
C VAL A 54 0.12 -6.73 -4.03
N GLU A 55 0.61 -7.78 -4.67
CA GLU A 55 1.64 -8.63 -4.08
C GLU A 55 3.00 -7.95 -4.18
N GLY A 56 3.59 -7.59 -3.03
CA GLY A 56 4.86 -6.88 -3.00
C GLY A 56 5.29 -6.50 -1.60
N MET A 57 6.27 -5.60 -1.52
CA MET A 57 6.76 -5.05 -0.26
C MET A 57 6.84 -3.54 -0.38
N GLN A 58 6.22 -2.85 0.58
CA GLN A 58 6.28 -1.40 0.70
C GLN A 58 7.35 -1.01 1.71
N PHE A 59 8.08 0.07 1.41
CA PHE A 59 9.03 0.69 2.33
C PHE A 59 8.60 2.14 2.59
N ASP A 60 8.79 2.61 3.83
CA ASP A 60 8.46 3.99 4.21
C ASP A 60 9.40 5.04 3.61
N ARG A 61 10.44 4.62 2.87
CA ARG A 61 11.44 5.51 2.27
C ARG A 61 11.45 5.39 0.75
N GLY A 62 11.31 6.53 0.08
CA GLY A 62 11.43 6.66 -1.38
C GLY A 62 12.86 6.92 -1.86
N TYR A 63 12.98 7.44 -3.08
CA TYR A 63 14.26 7.80 -3.68
C TYR A 63 14.96 8.96 -2.96
N GLN A 64 16.30 8.94 -2.94
CA GLN A 64 17.10 9.93 -2.22
C GLN A 64 17.23 11.27 -2.98
N SER A 65 17.08 11.25 -4.30
CA SER A 65 17.26 12.42 -5.17
C SER A 65 16.20 12.43 -6.28
N PRO A 66 15.65 13.60 -6.66
CA PRO A 66 14.72 13.72 -7.78
C PRO A 66 15.28 13.21 -9.12
N TYR A 67 16.61 13.16 -9.28
CA TYR A 67 17.23 12.59 -10.49
C TYR A 67 17.00 11.09 -10.66
N MET A 68 16.44 10.41 -9.65
CA MET A 68 16.06 8.99 -9.71
C MET A 68 14.64 8.78 -10.28
N VAL A 69 13.86 9.85 -10.49
CA VAL A 69 12.53 9.79 -11.09
C VAL A 69 12.65 9.39 -12.56
N THR A 70 11.83 8.43 -12.99
CA THR A 70 11.76 7.96 -14.38
C THR A 70 10.50 8.45 -15.10
N ASP A 71 9.41 8.67 -14.36
CA ASP A 71 8.20 9.32 -14.83
C ASP A 71 8.04 10.65 -14.09
N SER A 72 8.39 11.73 -14.79
CA SER A 72 8.37 13.10 -14.27
C SER A 72 6.96 13.65 -14.07
N ASP A 73 5.96 13.12 -14.76
CA ASP A 73 4.58 13.60 -14.65
C ASP A 73 3.94 13.06 -13.37
N LYS A 74 4.21 11.79 -13.05
CA LYS A 74 3.74 11.14 -11.82
C LYS A 74 4.70 11.28 -10.64
N MET A 75 5.91 11.77 -10.86
CA MET A 75 6.99 11.88 -9.86
C MET A 75 7.37 10.53 -9.23
N ILE A 76 7.39 9.46 -10.04
CA ILE A 76 7.71 8.09 -9.62
C ILE A 76 8.98 7.53 -10.28
N ALA A 77 9.61 6.56 -9.62
CA ALA A 77 10.71 5.78 -10.18
C ALA A 77 10.21 4.35 -10.45
N GLU A 78 10.15 3.97 -11.72
CA GLU A 78 9.65 2.69 -12.22
C GLU A 78 10.79 1.97 -12.95
N LEU A 79 11.10 0.74 -12.50
CA LEU A 79 12.23 -0.03 -12.98
C LEU A 79 11.81 -1.47 -13.24
N GLU A 80 12.11 -2.00 -14.43
CA GLU A 80 11.90 -3.42 -14.74
C GLU A 80 13.14 -4.26 -14.39
N ARG A 81 12.94 -5.31 -13.59
CA ARG A 81 14.00 -6.25 -13.16
C ARG A 81 15.29 -5.55 -12.68
N PRO A 82 15.20 -4.65 -11.68
CA PRO A 82 16.38 -3.93 -11.20
C PRO A 82 17.31 -4.85 -10.40
N TYR A 83 18.59 -4.48 -10.35
CA TYR A 83 19.51 -5.01 -9.35
C TYR A 83 19.23 -4.35 -7.99
N ILE A 84 19.18 -5.14 -6.93
CA ILE A 84 18.96 -4.66 -5.56
C ILE A 84 20.25 -4.80 -4.76
N LEU A 85 20.76 -3.70 -4.21
CA LEU A 85 21.88 -3.68 -3.28
C LEU A 85 21.36 -3.45 -1.85
N VAL A 86 21.63 -4.40 -0.95
CA VAL A 86 21.29 -4.29 0.48
C VAL A 86 22.57 -4.18 1.29
N THR A 87 22.67 -3.16 2.12
CA THR A 87 23.83 -2.91 3.01
C THR A 87 23.35 -2.31 4.32
N ASP A 88 24.02 -2.66 5.42
CA ASP A 88 23.82 -2.09 6.76
C ASP A 88 24.70 -0.85 7.00
N LYS A 89 25.63 -0.56 6.09
CA LYS A 89 26.54 0.59 6.17
C LYS A 89 26.02 1.77 5.36
N LYS A 90 26.26 2.98 5.89
CA LYS A 90 26.06 4.21 5.13
C LYS A 90 27.00 4.21 3.92
N ILE A 91 26.45 4.47 2.74
CA ILE A 91 27.24 4.70 1.52
C ILE A 91 27.71 6.16 1.57
N SER A 92 28.96 6.39 2.00
CA SER A 92 29.67 7.65 1.80
C SER A 92 30.19 7.76 0.37
N SER A 93 30.76 8.92 0.01
CA SER A 93 31.24 9.21 -1.34
C SER A 93 32.14 8.09 -1.90
N PHE A 94 32.28 8.02 -3.23
CA PHE A 94 33.11 7.01 -3.91
C PHE A 94 34.60 7.04 -3.51
N GLN A 95 35.03 8.03 -2.73
CA GLN A 95 36.30 8.07 -2.02
C GLN A 95 36.04 8.15 -0.51
N ASP A 96 36.68 7.23 0.22
CA ASP A 96 36.73 7.01 1.68
C ASP A 96 35.62 6.18 2.34
#